data_AF-A0A5B9G5J7-F1
#
_entry.id   AF-A0A5B9G5J7-F1
#
_cell.length_a   1.000
_cell.length_b   1.000
_cell.length_c   1.000
_cell.angle_alpha   90.00
_cell.angle_beta   90.00
_cell.angle_gamma   90.00
#
_symmetry.space_group_name_H-M   'P 1'
#
loop_
_entity.id
_entity.type
_entity.pdbx_description
1 polymer ?
#
loop_
_entity_poly.entity_id
_entity_poly.type
_entity_poly.pdbx_seq_one_letter_code
_entity_poly.pdbx_strand_id
1 'polypeptide(L)'
;MGTYVPPARGKPTLGELAEQCTEARANTVAASTLREEGYSLAYLPPTLRDRPIAALRPAHFDALYATLLGTLARSTVSRFRNTLPSMFGWAVWEGRLSTNPVLASRVPRGNAAGTRREVYPFAIQELRAVHGAVEAHRPDLADVVLPLG
;
A
#
# COMPACT_ATOMS: atom_id res chain seq x y z
N MET A 1 -28.60 -24.70 -18.62
CA MET A 1 -27.39 -24.97 -19.45
C MET A 1 -26.22 -24.27 -18.78
N GLY A 2 -25.30 -25.03 -18.19
CA GLY A 2 -24.09 -24.46 -17.58
C GLY A 2 -23.06 -24.18 -18.67
N THR A 3 -22.68 -22.91 -18.84
CA THR A 3 -21.63 -22.53 -19.78
C THR A 3 -20.28 -22.99 -19.23
N TYR A 4 -19.69 -23.96 -19.92
CA TYR A 4 -18.32 -24.40 -19.72
C TYR A 4 -17.37 -23.25 -20.05
N VAL A 5 -16.66 -22.74 -19.04
CA VAL A 5 -15.57 -21.78 -19.21
C VAL A 5 -14.30 -22.59 -19.49
N PRO A 6 -13.62 -22.40 -20.63
CA PRO A 6 -12.44 -23.19 -20.99
C PRO A 6 -11.31 -22.97 -19.97
N PRO A 7 -10.68 -24.03 -19.43
CA PRO A 7 -9.55 -23.92 -18.51
C PRO A 7 -8.25 -23.69 -19.29
N ALA A 8 -8.10 -22.49 -19.86
CA ALA A 8 -6.84 -22.05 -20.46
C ALA A 8 -6.78 -20.51 -20.53
N ARG A 9 -6.90 -19.83 -19.37
CA ARG A 9 -6.45 -18.43 -19.27
C ARG A 9 -4.96 -18.45 -19.00
N GLY A 10 -4.19 -17.68 -19.76
CA GLY A 10 -2.76 -17.44 -19.49
C GLY A 10 -2.55 -17.21 -18.00
N LYS A 11 -1.51 -17.83 -17.44
CA LYS A 11 -1.22 -17.76 -16.00
C LYS A 11 -1.35 -16.31 -15.54
N PRO A 12 -2.25 -15.98 -14.59
CA PRO A 12 -2.59 -14.60 -14.29
C PRO A 12 -1.33 -13.82 -13.96
N THR A 13 -1.24 -12.62 -14.50
CA THR A 13 -0.13 -11.69 -14.28
C THR A 13 -0.29 -10.98 -12.95
N LEU A 14 0.77 -10.32 -12.49
CA LEU A 14 0.73 -9.53 -11.26
C LEU A 14 -0.26 -8.36 -11.36
N GLY A 15 -0.36 -7.72 -12.53
CA GLY A 15 -1.30 -6.64 -12.79
C GLY A 15 -2.75 -7.10 -12.67
N GLU A 16 -3.08 -8.21 -13.34
CA GLU A 16 -4.42 -8.81 -13.26
C GLU A 16 -4.75 -9.25 -11.84
N LEU A 17 -3.76 -9.77 -11.09
CA LEU A 17 -3.97 -10.14 -9.69
C LEU A 17 -4.30 -8.91 -8.83
N ALA A 18 -3.61 -7.80 -9.03
CA ALA A 18 -3.85 -6.56 -8.29
C ALA A 18 -5.26 -5.99 -8.55
N GLU A 19 -5.68 -5.98 -9.82
CA GLU A 19 -7.02 -5.55 -10.23
C GLU A 19 -8.10 -6.42 -9.60
N GLN A 20 -7.98 -7.75 -9.74
CA GLN A 20 -8.97 -8.69 -9.24
C GLN A 20 -9.05 -8.72 -7.71
N CYS A 21 -7.91 -8.57 -7.03
CA CYS A 21 -7.89 -8.47 -5.57
C CYS A 21 -8.58 -7.21 -5.08
N THR A 22 -8.38 -6.08 -5.78
CA THR A 22 -9.02 -4.80 -5.45
C THR A 22 -10.53 -4.89 -5.65
N GLU A 23 -10.98 -5.48 -6.76
CA GLU A 23 -12.39 -5.69 -7.06
C GLU A 23 -13.06 -6.60 -6.01
N ALA A 24 -12.44 -7.73 -5.67
CA ALA A 24 -12.95 -8.66 -4.66
C ALA A 24 -13.04 -8.03 -3.26
N ARG A 25 -12.16 -7.08 -2.95
CA ARG A 25 -12.10 -6.40 -1.65
C ARG A 25 -12.89 -5.09 -1.59
N ALA A 26 -13.47 -4.65 -2.71
CA ALA A 26 -14.19 -3.38 -2.83
C ALA A 26 -15.30 -3.20 -1.78
N ASN A 27 -15.99 -4.29 -1.42
CA ASN A 27 -17.11 -4.28 -0.49
C ASN A 27 -16.76 -4.72 0.93
N THR A 28 -15.53 -5.15 1.17
CA THR A 28 -15.09 -5.71 2.47
C THR A 28 -14.05 -4.84 3.17
N VAL A 29 -13.51 -3.83 2.48
CA VAL A 29 -12.48 -2.93 2.96
C VAL A 29 -12.94 -1.49 2.76
N ALA A 30 -12.60 -0.61 3.70
CA ALA A 30 -12.90 0.81 3.58
C ALA A 30 -12.30 1.41 2.29
N ALA A 31 -13.05 2.30 1.63
CA ALA A 31 -12.64 2.90 0.36
C ALA A 31 -11.30 3.66 0.47
N SER A 32 -11.02 4.30 1.61
CA SER A 32 -9.75 4.96 1.89
C SER A 32 -8.57 3.99 1.85
N THR A 33 -8.72 2.81 2.46
CA THR A 33 -7.69 1.76 2.47
C THR A 33 -7.42 1.23 1.07
N LEU A 34 -8.47 0.94 0.29
CA LEU A 34 -8.30 0.49 -1.10
C LEU A 34 -7.59 1.54 -1.95
N ARG A 35 -7.88 2.82 -1.73
CA ARG A 35 -7.19 3.92 -2.40
C ARG A 35 -5.71 3.97 -2.04
N GLU A 36 -5.37 3.84 -0.75
CA GLU A 36 -3.98 3.80 -0.28
C GLU A 36 -3.19 2.60 -0.81
N GLU A 37 -3.82 1.42 -0.85
CA GLU A 37 -3.25 0.24 -1.48
C GLU A 37 -3.04 0.46 -2.98
N GLY A 38 -4.00 1.07 -3.68
CA GLY A 38 -3.87 1.44 -5.09
C GLY A 38 -2.69 2.38 -5.36
N TYR A 39 -2.51 3.43 -4.55
CA TYR A 39 -1.33 4.30 -4.64
C TYR A 39 -0.02 3.55 -4.42
N SER A 40 -0.02 2.57 -3.51
CA SER A 40 1.15 1.74 -3.26
C SER A 40 1.44 0.85 -4.48
N LEU A 41 0.43 0.18 -5.04
CA LEU A 41 0.59 -0.71 -6.18
C LEU A 41 0.94 0.01 -7.49
N ALA A 42 0.72 1.32 -7.57
CA ALA A 42 1.17 2.15 -8.70
C ALA A 42 2.70 2.16 -8.88
N TYR A 43 3.48 1.80 -7.85
CA TYR A 43 4.93 1.65 -7.94
C TYR A 43 5.40 0.36 -8.63
N LEU A 44 4.47 -0.53 -9.03
CA LEU A 44 4.82 -1.73 -9.79
C LEU A 44 5.28 -1.35 -11.20
N PRO A 45 6.52 -1.71 -11.60
CA PRO A 45 6.97 -1.45 -12.96
C PRO A 45 6.22 -2.36 -13.94
N PRO A 46 6.02 -1.92 -15.20
CA PRO A 46 5.34 -2.72 -16.23
C PRO A 46 5.93 -4.14 -16.38
N THR A 47 7.26 -4.24 -16.34
CA THR A 47 7.99 -5.52 -16.45
C THR A 47 7.63 -6.55 -15.38
N LEU A 48 7.23 -6.10 -14.19
CA LEU A 48 6.77 -6.96 -13.12
C LEU A 48 5.25 -7.15 -13.16
N ARG A 49 4.51 -6.13 -13.61
CA ARG A 49 3.05 -6.16 -13.79
C ARG A 49 2.65 -7.25 -14.78
N ASP A 50 3.37 -7.38 -15.89
CA ASP A 50 3.07 -8.33 -16.97
C ASP A 50 3.58 -9.76 -16.67
N ARG A 51 4.28 -9.96 -15.55
CA ARG A 51 4.86 -11.25 -15.21
C ARG A 51 3.81 -12.17 -14.59
N PRO A 52 3.73 -13.45 -14.99
CA PRO A 52 2.86 -14.44 -14.35
C PRO A 52 3.16 -14.59 -12.86
N ILE A 53 2.13 -14.62 -12.02
CA ILE A 53 2.28 -14.69 -10.56
C ILE A 53 3.02 -15.95 -10.10
N ALA A 54 2.86 -17.06 -10.82
CA ALA A 54 3.55 -18.33 -10.54
C ALA A 54 5.06 -18.28 -10.84
N ALA A 55 5.53 -17.31 -11.64
CA ALA A 55 6.94 -17.10 -11.95
C ALA A 55 7.62 -16.13 -10.98
N LEU A 56 6.85 -15.43 -10.13
CA LEU A 56 7.40 -14.51 -9.14
C LEU A 56 8.11 -15.27 -8.03
N ARG A 57 9.15 -14.63 -7.51
CA ARG A 57 10.09 -15.18 -6.52
C ARG A 57 10.48 -14.05 -5.58
N PRO A 58 10.89 -14.35 -4.34
CA PRO A 58 11.31 -13.33 -3.37
C PRO A 58 12.32 -12.33 -3.96
N ALA A 59 13.32 -12.84 -4.69
CA ALA A 59 14.37 -12.04 -5.32
C ALA A 59 13.87 -10.95 -6.28
N HIS A 60 12.74 -11.16 -6.97
CA HIS A 60 12.15 -10.14 -7.84
C HIS A 60 11.65 -8.94 -7.03
N PHE A 61 11.08 -9.20 -5.85
CA PHE A 61 10.62 -8.16 -4.94
C PHE A 61 11.78 -7.47 -4.25
N ASP A 62 12.80 -8.23 -3.84
CA ASP A 62 14.02 -7.66 -3.23
C ASP A 62 14.71 -6.67 -4.20
N ALA A 63 14.84 -7.07 -5.47
CA ALA A 63 15.36 -6.21 -6.52
C ALA A 63 14.48 -4.97 -6.74
N LEU A 64 13.16 -5.13 -6.78
CA LEU A 64 12.23 -4.00 -6.88
C LEU A 64 12.39 -3.03 -5.70
N TYR A 65 12.46 -3.53 -4.46
CA TYR A 65 12.63 -2.69 -3.29
C TYR A 65 13.96 -1.93 -3.31
N ALA A 66 15.03 -2.58 -3.77
CA ALA A 66 16.33 -1.92 -3.95
C ALA A 66 16.24 -0.76 -4.94
N THR A 67 15.58 -0.97 -6.09
CA THR A 67 15.34 0.09 -7.08
C THR A 67 14.50 1.23 -6.51
N LEU A 68 13.40 0.92 -5.82
CA LEU A 68 12.52 1.94 -5.24
C LEU A 68 13.21 2.74 -4.13
N LEU A 69 14.12 2.14 -3.36
CA LEU A 69 14.92 2.85 -2.35
C LEU A 69 15.89 3.87 -2.97
N GLY A 70 16.18 3.79 -4.27
CA GLY A 70 16.97 4.79 -4.98
C GLY A 70 16.23 6.12 -5.20
N THR A 71 14.90 6.13 -5.12
CA THR A 71 14.08 7.32 -5.43
C THR A 71 13.04 7.66 -4.36
N LEU A 72 12.66 6.69 -3.51
CA LEU A 72 11.61 6.83 -2.50
C LEU A 72 12.18 6.66 -1.09
N ALA A 73 11.51 7.31 -0.12
CA ALA A 73 11.78 7.09 1.29
C ALA A 73 11.52 5.63 1.69
N ARG A 74 12.34 5.10 2.62
CA ARG A 74 12.20 3.74 3.15
C ARG A 74 10.80 3.45 3.70
N SER A 75 10.16 4.43 4.35
CA SER A 75 8.80 4.31 4.87
C SER A 75 7.79 4.03 3.76
N THR A 76 7.90 4.72 2.62
CA THR A 76 7.07 4.49 1.43
C THR A 76 7.29 3.08 0.86
N VAL A 77 8.55 2.66 0.70
CA VAL A 77 8.87 1.30 0.21
C VAL A 77 8.37 0.23 1.19
N SER A 78 8.44 0.50 2.50
CA SER A 78 7.94 -0.43 3.51
C SER A 78 6.42 -0.53 3.49
N ARG A 79 5.70 0.58 3.30
CA ARG A 79 4.24 0.59 3.10
C ARG A 79 3.86 -0.20 1.85
N PHE A 80 4.54 0.04 0.73
CA PHE A 80 4.37 -0.73 -0.50
C PHE A 80 4.58 -2.23 -0.28
N ARG A 81 5.69 -2.61 0.36
CA ARG A 81 5.95 -4.02 0.71
C ARG A 81 4.86 -4.60 1.59
N ASN A 82 4.29 -3.85 2.51
CA ASN A 82 3.27 -4.35 3.44
C ASN A 82 1.90 -4.57 2.78
N THR A 83 1.60 -3.90 1.66
CA THR A 83 0.40 -4.15 0.85
C THR A 83 0.46 -5.51 0.13
N LEU A 84 1.63 -5.87 -0.38
CA LEU A 84 1.80 -7.04 -1.24
C LEU A 84 1.46 -8.39 -0.56
N PRO A 85 1.86 -8.69 0.70
CA PRO A 85 1.50 -9.93 1.38
C PRO A 85 0.00 -10.17 1.49
N SER A 86 -0.80 -9.12 1.71
CA SER A 86 -2.26 -9.24 1.78
C SER A 86 -2.83 -9.69 0.43
N MET A 87 -2.40 -9.05 -0.66
CA MET A 87 -2.81 -9.40 -2.02
C MET A 87 -2.42 -10.82 -2.42
N PHE A 88 -1.17 -11.22 -2.13
CA PHE A 88 -0.72 -12.60 -2.39
C PHE A 88 -1.34 -13.62 -1.43
N GLY A 89 -1.71 -13.21 -0.22
CA GLY A 89 -2.45 -14.05 0.73
C GLY A 89 -3.84 -14.37 0.20
N TRP A 90 -4.55 -13.36 -0.34
CA TRP A 90 -5.82 -13.57 -1.05
C TRP A 90 -5.64 -14.52 -2.25
N ALA A 91 -4.60 -14.35 -3.05
CA ALA A 91 -4.31 -15.24 -4.17
C ALA A 91 -4.09 -16.72 -3.75
N VAL A 92 -3.47 -16.93 -2.59
CA VAL A 92 -3.28 -18.27 -2.02
C VAL A 92 -4.60 -18.85 -1.51
N TRP A 93 -5.41 -18.02 -0.83
CA TRP A 93 -6.74 -18.44 -0.34
C TRP A 93 -7.69 -18.84 -1.48
N GLU A 94 -7.64 -18.11 -2.60
CA GLU A 94 -8.35 -18.43 -3.85
C GLU A 94 -7.78 -19.64 -4.62
N GLY A 95 -6.74 -20.30 -4.11
CA GLY A 95 -6.10 -21.45 -4.76
C GLY A 95 -5.32 -21.14 -6.03
N ARG A 96 -5.04 -19.86 -6.32
CA ARG A 96 -4.28 -19.42 -7.51
C ARG A 96 -2.77 -19.60 -7.35
N LEU A 97 -2.31 -19.60 -6.11
CA LEU A 97 -0.93 -19.87 -5.71
C LEU A 97 -0.91 -20.84 -4.54
N SER A 98 0.12 -21.69 -4.47
CA SER A 98 0.33 -22.57 -3.32
C SER A 98 1.00 -21.86 -2.14
N THR A 99 1.79 -20.82 -2.41
CA THR A 99 2.58 -20.11 -1.40
C THR A 99 2.66 -18.62 -1.72
N ASN A 100 2.86 -17.81 -0.69
CA ASN A 100 3.04 -16.37 -0.82
C ASN A 100 4.55 -16.04 -0.92
N PRO A 101 5.07 -15.69 -2.12
CA PRO A 101 6.50 -15.42 -2.31
C PRO A 101 6.97 -14.12 -1.64
N VAL A 102 6.05 -13.21 -1.28
CA VAL A 102 6.38 -11.91 -0.70
C VAL A 102 6.71 -12.01 0.80
N LEU A 103 6.24 -13.05 1.47
CA LEU A 103 6.55 -13.24 2.89
C LEU A 103 8.05 -13.44 3.12
N ALA A 104 8.74 -14.05 2.16
CA ALA A 104 10.18 -14.27 2.21
C ALA A 104 11.00 -13.08 1.67
N SER A 105 10.38 -12.11 1.00
CA SER A 105 11.08 -10.92 0.51
C SER A 105 11.34 -9.92 1.63
N ARG A 106 12.44 -9.17 1.50
CA ARG A 106 12.92 -8.23 2.51
C ARG A 106 13.31 -6.92 1.85
N VAL A 107 12.82 -5.82 2.41
CA VAL A 107 13.32 -4.48 2.05
C VAL A 107 14.77 -4.39 2.54
N PRO A 108 15.77 -4.25 1.64
CA PRO A 108 17.18 -4.20 2.03
C PRO A 108 17.40 -3.17 3.14
N ARG A 109 18.22 -3.47 4.14
CA ARG A 109 18.57 -2.47 5.17
C ARG A 109 19.47 -1.43 4.49
N GLY A 110 18.95 -0.22 4.33
CA GLY A 110 19.75 0.91 3.84
C GLY A 110 20.49 1.58 4.99
N ASN A 111 21.56 2.30 4.66
CA ASN A 111 22.34 3.12 5.62
C ASN A 111 21.61 4.41 6.01
N ALA A 112 20.49 4.73 5.36
CA ALA A 112 19.64 5.83 5.75
C ALA A 112 18.99 5.50 7.10
N ALA A 113 19.60 6.01 8.17
CA ALA A 113 18.98 6.11 9.48
C ALA A 113 17.57 6.64 9.26
N GLY A 114 16.56 5.80 9.52
CA GLY A 114 15.18 6.23 9.39
C GLY A 114 15.02 7.39 10.36
N THR A 115 14.93 8.61 9.85
CA THR A 115 14.54 9.77 10.64
C THR A 115 13.16 9.42 11.16
N ARG A 116 13.10 8.92 12.40
CA ARG A 116 11.86 8.67 13.09
C ARG A 116 11.11 10.00 12.98
N ARG A 117 9.92 9.99 12.38
CA ARG A 117 9.09 11.19 12.35
C ARG A 117 8.76 11.50 13.80
N GLU A 118 9.50 12.43 14.37
CA GLU A 118 9.19 12.98 15.69
C GLU A 118 7.95 13.84 15.49
N VAL A 119 6.86 13.41 16.12
CA VAL A 119 5.65 14.22 16.23
C VAL A 119 5.84 15.03 17.50
N TYR A 120 5.96 16.35 17.35
CA TYR A 120 5.95 17.27 18.48
C TYR A 120 4.49 17.71 18.69
N PRO A 121 3.79 17.17 19.69
CA PRO A 121 2.43 17.61 19.97
C PRO A 121 2.44 19.07 20.42
N PHE A 122 1.44 19.84 20.03
CA PHE A 122 1.28 21.21 20.53
C PHE A 122 1.07 21.22 22.03
N ALA A 123 1.76 22.12 22.72
CA ALA A 123 1.36 22.54 24.06
C ALA A 123 0.00 23.27 23.99
N ILE A 124 -0.73 23.30 25.10
CA ILE A 124 -2.06 23.93 25.14
C ILE A 124 -2.05 25.40 24.71
N GLN A 125 -0.97 26.12 24.99
CA GLN A 125 -0.80 27.52 24.61
C GLN A 125 -0.60 27.67 23.10
N GLU A 126 0.17 26.77 22.50
CA GLU A 126 0.40 26.74 21.05
C GLU A 126 -0.89 26.38 20.31
N LEU A 127 -1.67 25.44 20.84
CA LEU A 127 -2.97 25.08 20.26
C LEU A 127 -3.96 26.26 20.28
N ARG A 128 -3.99 27.03 21.38
CA ARG A 128 -4.81 28.26 21.48
C ARG A 128 -4.35 29.34 20.51
N ALA A 129 -3.05 29.47 20.29
CA ALA A 129 -2.50 30.41 19.31
C ALA A 129 -2.89 30.01 17.88
N VAL A 130 -2.82 28.71 17.55
CA VAL A 130 -3.28 28.19 16.26
C VAL A 130 -4.79 28.40 16.09
N HIS A 131 -5.59 28.18 17.14
CA HIS A 131 -7.03 28.47 17.12
C HIS A 131 -7.31 29.94 16.78
N GLY A 132 -6.72 30.90 17.51
CA GLY A 132 -6.93 32.32 17.25
C GLY A 132 -6.48 32.74 15.83
N ALA A 133 -5.40 32.13 15.32
CA ALA A 133 -4.96 32.35 13.95
C ALA A 133 -5.98 31.81 12.93
N VAL A 134 -6.56 30.63 13.17
CA VAL A 134 -7.59 30.05 12.29
C VAL A 134 -8.89 30.83 12.37
N GLU A 135 -9.32 31.25 13.55
CA GLU A 135 -10.53 32.08 13.75
C GLU A 135 -10.46 33.38 12.94
N ALA A 136 -9.30 34.03 12.91
CA ALA A 136 -9.09 35.25 12.14
C ALA A 136 -9.16 35.06 10.61
N HIS A 137 -8.93 33.85 10.09
CA HIS A 137 -8.89 33.57 8.65
C HIS A 137 -10.10 32.77 8.14
N ARG A 138 -10.56 31.81 8.95
CA ARG A 138 -11.56 30.79 8.66
C ARG A 138 -12.30 30.44 9.96
N PRO A 139 -13.21 31.31 10.41
CA PRO A 139 -13.95 31.10 11.66
C PRO A 139 -14.79 29.81 11.64
N ASP A 140 -15.22 29.36 10.45
CA ASP A 140 -15.94 28.10 10.25
C ASP A 140 -15.11 26.84 10.56
N LEU A 141 -13.78 26.97 10.66
CA LEU A 141 -12.87 25.86 10.96
C LEU A 141 -12.23 25.98 12.35
N ALA A 142 -12.45 27.09 13.08
CA ALA A 142 -11.82 27.34 14.37
C ALA A 142 -12.22 26.27 15.41
N ASP A 143 -13.50 25.90 15.45
CA ASP A 143 -14.04 24.89 16.37
C ASP A 143 -13.44 23.49 16.15
N VAL A 144 -12.91 23.20 14.95
CA VAL A 144 -12.25 21.92 14.65
C VAL A 144 -10.83 21.85 15.23
N VAL A 145 -10.19 23.00 15.41
CA VAL A 145 -8.80 23.12 15.89
C VAL A 145 -8.71 22.93 17.40
N LEU A 146 -9.77 23.29 18.12
CA LEU A 146 -9.82 23.21 19.57
C LEU A 146 -11.01 22.33 19.99
N PRO A 147 -10.88 20.99 19.93
CA PRO A 147 -11.91 20.08 20.45
C PRO A 147 -11.88 20.13 21.99
N LEU A 148 -12.40 21.21 22.56
CA LEU A 148 -12.88 21.22 23.93
C LEU A 148 -14.22 20.51 23.88
N GLY A 149 -14.29 19.33 24.51
CA GLY A 149 -15.49 18.47 24.49
C GLY A 149 -16.76 19.15 24.97
#